data_AF-Q54L17-F1
#
_entry.id   AF-Q54L17-F1
#
_cell.length_a   1.000
_cell.length_b   1.000
_cell.length_c   1.000
_cell.angle_alpha   90.00
_cell.angle_beta   90.00
_cell.angle_gamma   90.00
#
_symmetry.space_group_name_H-M   'P 1'
#
loop_
_entity.id
_entity.type
_entity.pdbx_description
1 polymer ?
#
loop_
_entity_poly.entity_id
_entity_poly.type
_entity_poly.pdbx_seq_one_letter_code
_entity_poly.pdbx_strand_id
1 'polypeptide(L)'
;MKDTQIFPITEEDKSFDAAYSVISDKRLRDYYDREIHDEMVTFELEYFKSLNQKNHTLLSIMGILAARFKIASFVINTTPSYSNSLGVLQSFNRNNNAFSLGKIILAQTFAPSLLRPLFKLKDELIYPSSTMGKLMDEILWCYTSFVAFSLECYIQTANKLSFLELIKKVVLCQDGVTGKLNFKNEAYAFISSVAMHTTGRLIKGIVNKLHNILIEYVESKSLENPKSTFWRNSTLIIKSIYAKTFLRTLAIVPCETVLCQLSFLFVQRYLGNSVNLLSTNPISIATNLVKTQGYRKLYKSFPFSYATFLTNELITSTVNYA
;
A
#
# COMPACT_ATOMS: atom_id res chain seq x y z
N MET A 1 51.62 -50.59 51.20
CA MET A 1 50.25 -50.86 50.70
C MET A 1 49.71 -49.54 50.20
N LYS A 2 49.13 -49.53 48.99
CA LYS A 2 48.97 -48.35 48.10
C LYS A 2 48.18 -47.20 48.73
N ASP A 3 48.77 -46.02 48.69
CA ASP A 3 48.14 -44.73 48.98
C ASP A 3 47.06 -44.40 47.94
N THR A 4 45.85 -44.17 48.42
CA THR A 4 44.73 -43.66 47.62
C THR A 4 44.89 -42.13 47.51
N GLN A 5 45.32 -41.64 46.36
CA GLN A 5 45.32 -40.21 46.07
C GLN A 5 43.89 -39.70 45.89
N ILE A 6 43.44 -38.83 46.80
CA ILE A 6 42.22 -38.05 46.69
C ILE A 6 42.55 -36.85 45.79
N PHE A 7 42.02 -36.84 44.56
CA PHE A 7 42.16 -35.69 43.67
C PHE A 7 41.27 -34.53 44.14
N PRO A 8 41.75 -33.27 44.04
CA PRO A 8 40.98 -32.11 44.46
C PRO A 8 39.86 -31.81 43.45
N ILE A 9 38.65 -31.57 43.98
CA ILE A 9 37.47 -31.15 43.21
C ILE A 9 37.80 -29.81 42.54
N THR A 10 37.76 -29.78 41.22
CA THR A 10 38.05 -28.58 40.41
C THR A 10 36.81 -27.67 40.32
N GLU A 11 36.99 -26.38 39.97
CA GLU A 11 35.85 -25.47 39.73
C GLU A 11 34.93 -25.97 38.59
N GLU A 12 35.48 -26.73 37.64
CA GLU A 12 34.71 -27.41 36.59
C GLU A 12 33.76 -28.46 37.19
N ASP A 13 34.21 -29.25 38.17
CA ASP A 13 33.35 -30.24 38.87
C ASP A 13 32.20 -29.55 39.63
N LYS A 14 32.45 -28.39 40.23
CA LYS A 14 31.40 -27.58 40.88
C LYS A 14 30.38 -27.03 39.88
N SER A 15 30.81 -26.70 38.65
CA SER A 15 29.91 -26.25 37.58
C SER A 15 29.04 -27.40 37.06
N PHE A 16 29.58 -28.63 37.03
CA PHE A 16 28.84 -29.84 36.65
C PHE A 16 27.81 -30.21 37.71
N ASP A 17 28.16 -30.15 39.00
CA ASP A 17 27.19 -30.41 40.10
C ASP A 17 26.07 -29.36 40.13
N ALA A 18 26.39 -28.09 39.87
CA ALA A 18 25.38 -27.03 39.73
C ALA A 18 24.44 -27.29 38.54
N ALA A 19 24.98 -27.61 37.35
CA ALA A 19 24.18 -27.96 36.19
C ALA A 19 23.33 -29.23 36.43
N TYR A 20 23.88 -30.23 37.11
CA TYR A 20 23.17 -31.45 37.45
C TYR A 20 22.06 -31.19 38.48
N SER A 21 22.26 -30.27 39.43
CA SER A 21 21.21 -29.85 40.38
C SER A 21 20.05 -29.12 39.69
N VAL A 22 20.35 -28.29 38.70
CA VAL A 22 19.34 -27.62 37.87
C VAL A 22 18.58 -28.63 37.03
N ILE A 23 19.26 -29.60 36.41
CA ILE A 23 18.65 -30.64 35.56
C ILE A 23 17.87 -31.67 36.39
N SER A 24 18.25 -31.94 37.64
CA SER A 24 17.58 -32.97 38.47
C SER A 24 16.36 -32.44 39.21
N ASP A 25 16.33 -31.16 39.59
CA ASP A 25 15.18 -30.56 40.25
C ASP A 25 14.16 -30.03 39.23
N LYS A 26 12.93 -30.57 39.28
CA LYS A 26 11.83 -30.10 38.43
C LYS A 26 11.54 -28.61 38.62
N ARG A 27 11.64 -28.09 39.85
CA ARG A 27 11.37 -26.67 40.15
C ARG A 27 12.42 -25.75 39.53
N LEU A 28 13.69 -26.14 39.57
CA LEU A 28 14.78 -25.36 38.98
C LEU A 28 14.73 -25.42 37.44
N ARG A 29 14.38 -26.57 36.84
CA ARG A 29 14.06 -26.63 35.40
C ARG A 29 12.90 -25.73 35.02
N ASP A 30 11.77 -25.83 35.71
CA ASP A 30 10.59 -25.00 35.42
C ASP A 30 10.89 -23.49 35.56
N TYR A 31 11.77 -23.11 36.50
CA TYR A 31 12.24 -21.73 36.67
C TYR A 31 13.21 -21.29 35.57
N TYR A 32 14.21 -22.11 35.25
CA TYR A 32 15.20 -21.83 34.21
C TYR A 32 14.58 -21.80 32.81
N ASP A 33 13.65 -22.71 32.51
CA ASP A 33 12.86 -22.72 31.27
C ASP A 33 11.99 -21.47 31.18
N ARG A 34 11.42 -20.98 32.29
CA ARG A 34 10.67 -19.73 32.32
C ARG A 34 11.57 -18.51 32.09
N GLU A 35 12.70 -18.40 32.78
CA GLU A 35 13.63 -17.28 32.60
C GLU A 35 14.24 -17.24 31.19
N ILE A 36 14.69 -18.39 30.66
CA ILE A 36 15.18 -18.48 29.27
C ILE A 36 14.07 -18.13 28.28
N HIS A 37 12.86 -18.66 28.47
CA HIS A 37 11.74 -18.32 27.60
C HIS A 37 11.44 -16.82 27.64
N ASP A 38 11.41 -16.20 28.82
CA ASP A 38 11.16 -14.76 28.97
C ASP A 38 12.29 -13.92 28.35
N GLU A 39 13.54 -14.34 28.47
CA GLU A 39 14.70 -13.69 27.83
C GLU A 39 14.66 -13.84 26.30
N MET A 40 14.35 -15.04 25.78
CA MET A 40 14.17 -15.30 24.35
C MET A 40 13.03 -14.46 23.78
N VAL A 41 11.87 -14.42 24.45
CA VAL A 41 10.72 -13.59 24.05
C VAL A 41 11.11 -12.11 24.07
N THR A 42 11.85 -11.65 25.07
CA THR A 42 12.29 -10.24 25.16
C THR A 42 13.25 -9.89 24.03
N PHE A 43 14.25 -10.74 23.76
CA PHE A 43 15.20 -10.56 22.67
C PHE A 43 14.51 -10.59 21.29
N GLU A 44 13.58 -11.53 21.07
CA GLU A 44 12.75 -11.57 19.86
C GLU A 44 11.91 -10.30 19.72
N LEU A 45 11.25 -9.84 20.78
CA LEU A 45 10.45 -8.60 20.76
C LEU A 45 11.30 -7.37 20.46
N GLU A 46 12.51 -7.27 21.01
CA GLU A 46 13.44 -6.18 20.71
C GLU A 46 13.94 -6.24 19.25
N TYR A 47 14.28 -7.44 18.76
CA TYR A 47 14.62 -7.67 17.37
C TYR A 47 13.48 -7.25 16.44
N PHE A 48 12.25 -7.73 16.69
CA PHE A 48 11.05 -7.35 15.94
C PHE A 48 10.76 -5.84 16.02
N LYS A 49 10.96 -5.19 17.18
CA LYS A 49 10.81 -3.72 17.30
C LYS A 49 11.84 -2.99 16.46
N SER A 50 13.11 -3.40 16.49
CA SER A 50 14.18 -2.77 15.71
C SER A 50 13.96 -2.93 14.20
N LEU A 51 13.58 -4.14 13.77
CA LEU A 51 13.26 -4.48 12.38
C LEU A 51 12.04 -3.69 11.89
N ASN A 52 10.97 -3.63 12.71
CA ASN A 52 9.81 -2.79 12.45
C ASN A 52 10.19 -1.30 12.34
N GLN A 53 11.02 -0.77 13.23
CA GLN A 53 11.44 0.63 13.20
C GLN A 53 12.25 0.96 11.93
N LYS A 54 13.20 0.09 11.55
CA LYS A 54 13.97 0.22 10.31
C LYS A 54 13.06 0.17 9.08
N ASN A 55 12.17 -0.82 9.02
CA ASN A 55 11.18 -0.96 7.95
C ASN A 55 10.24 0.25 7.89
N HIS A 56 9.81 0.79 9.03
CA HIS A 56 8.98 2.00 9.10
C HIS A 56 9.70 3.24 8.54
N THR A 57 10.97 3.47 8.89
CA THR A 57 11.73 4.60 8.34
C THR A 57 11.88 4.47 6.83
N LEU A 58 12.22 3.27 6.33
CA LEU A 58 12.33 3.01 4.89
C LEU A 58 10.99 3.22 4.17
N LEU A 59 9.90 2.66 4.71
CA LEU A 59 8.54 2.83 4.21
C LEU A 59 8.12 4.31 4.18
N SER A 60 8.52 5.09 5.18
CA SER A 60 8.21 6.51 5.27
C SER A 60 8.95 7.32 4.21
N ILE A 61 10.27 7.12 4.06
CA ILE A 61 11.09 7.80 3.05
C ILE A 61 10.58 7.48 1.64
N MET A 62 10.37 6.19 1.36
CA MET A 62 9.88 5.76 0.04
C MET A 62 8.44 6.20 -0.20
N GLY A 63 7.60 6.24 0.84
CA GLY A 63 6.25 6.80 0.79
C GLY A 63 6.25 8.28 0.40
N ILE A 64 7.16 9.08 0.97
CA ILE A 64 7.36 10.50 0.62
C ILE A 64 7.79 10.65 -0.85
N LEU A 65 8.70 9.80 -1.33
CA LEU A 65 9.14 9.80 -2.72
C LEU A 65 7.99 9.44 -3.67
N ALA A 66 7.26 8.37 -3.37
CA ALA A 66 6.12 7.89 -4.15
C ALA A 66 4.95 8.89 -4.15
N ALA A 67 4.74 9.63 -3.05
CA ALA A 67 3.66 10.61 -2.91
C ALA A 67 3.67 11.65 -4.03
N ARG A 68 4.85 12.17 -4.40
CA ARG A 68 4.98 13.17 -5.48
C ARG A 68 4.49 12.63 -6.82
N PHE A 69 4.88 11.40 -7.15
CA PHE A 69 4.44 10.74 -8.39
C PHE A 69 2.94 10.42 -8.36
N LYS A 70 2.42 10.01 -7.20
CA LYS A 70 0.99 9.76 -7.01
C LYS A 70 0.15 11.03 -7.17
N ILE A 71 0.57 12.14 -6.58
CA ILE A 71 -0.07 13.46 -6.76
C ILE A 71 -0.02 13.86 -8.23
N ALA A 72 1.14 13.71 -8.88
CA ALA A 72 1.27 14.04 -10.30
C ALA A 72 0.32 13.22 -11.17
N SER A 73 0.28 11.91 -10.97
CA SER A 73 -0.64 11.00 -11.65
C SER A 73 -2.11 11.43 -11.45
N PHE A 74 -2.49 11.71 -10.20
CA PHE A 74 -3.83 12.17 -9.85
C PHE A 74 -4.21 13.48 -10.54
N VAL A 75 -3.36 14.50 -10.50
CA VAL A 75 -3.60 15.81 -11.13
C VAL A 75 -3.74 15.66 -12.65
N ILE A 76 -2.90 14.84 -13.29
CA ILE A 76 -2.99 14.56 -14.73
C ILE A 76 -4.30 13.85 -15.08
N ASN A 77 -4.70 12.89 -14.25
CA ASN A 77 -5.89 12.10 -14.48
C ASN A 77 -7.15 12.93 -14.30
N THR A 78 -7.22 13.82 -13.30
CA THR A 78 -8.38 14.69 -13.03
C THR A 78 -8.53 15.84 -14.03
N THR A 79 -7.45 16.31 -14.67
CA THR A 79 -7.52 17.47 -15.56
C THR A 79 -8.23 17.15 -16.88
N PRO A 80 -9.30 17.89 -17.24
CA PRO A 80 -9.98 17.76 -18.53
C PRO A 80 -9.20 18.55 -19.59
N SER A 81 -8.10 18.01 -20.13
CA SER A 81 -7.41 18.67 -21.24
C SER A 81 -6.57 17.73 -22.11
N TYR A 82 -6.40 18.13 -23.37
CA TYR A 82 -5.43 17.58 -24.32
C TYR A 82 -3.98 18.02 -24.05
N SER A 83 -3.76 18.86 -23.04
CA SER A 83 -2.44 19.42 -22.75
C SER A 83 -1.43 18.34 -22.35
N ASN A 84 -0.14 18.57 -22.58
CA ASN A 84 0.91 17.64 -22.16
C ASN A 84 0.90 17.49 -20.61
N SER A 85 1.23 16.30 -20.11
CA SER A 85 1.25 15.99 -18.66
C SER A 85 2.08 16.98 -17.86
N LEU A 86 3.24 17.39 -18.40
CA LEU A 86 4.11 18.41 -17.80
C LEU A 86 3.43 19.78 -17.69
N GLY A 87 2.68 20.20 -18.71
CA GLY A 87 1.95 21.47 -18.70
C GLY A 87 0.83 21.50 -17.65
N VAL A 88 0.14 20.37 -17.48
CA VAL A 88 -0.86 20.20 -16.39
C VAL A 88 -0.21 20.37 -15.02
N LEU A 89 0.94 19.73 -14.79
CA LEU A 89 1.66 19.81 -13.51
C LEU A 89 2.20 21.22 -13.24
N GLN A 90 2.73 21.89 -14.25
CA GLN A 90 3.18 23.28 -14.14
C GLN A 90 2.02 24.21 -13.78
N SER A 91 0.86 24.04 -14.42
CA SER A 91 -0.36 24.79 -14.08
C SER A 91 -0.82 24.51 -12.65
N PHE A 92 -0.82 23.24 -12.23
CA PHE A 92 -1.16 22.86 -10.86
C PHE A 92 -0.22 23.48 -9.82
N ASN A 93 1.09 23.46 -10.06
CA ASN A 93 2.06 24.08 -9.15
C ASN A 93 1.94 25.61 -9.11
N ARG A 94 1.58 26.26 -10.23
CA ARG A 94 1.33 27.71 -10.26
C ARG A 94 0.06 28.09 -9.51
N ASN A 95 -0.98 27.24 -9.57
CA ASN A 95 -2.28 27.50 -8.96
C ASN A 95 -2.37 27.08 -7.49
N ASN A 96 -1.39 26.35 -6.97
CA ASN A 96 -1.33 25.91 -5.58
C ASN A 96 -0.14 26.53 -4.86
N ASN A 97 -0.40 27.28 -3.79
CA ASN A 97 0.65 27.84 -2.95
C ASN A 97 1.44 26.71 -2.26
N ALA A 98 2.71 26.97 -1.90
CA ALA A 98 3.56 25.99 -1.21
C ALA A 98 2.89 25.38 0.04
N PHE A 99 2.07 26.17 0.74
CA PHE A 99 1.30 25.72 1.90
C PHE A 99 0.26 24.65 1.57
N SER A 100 -0.47 24.76 0.45
CA SER A 100 -1.46 23.74 0.08
C SER A 100 -0.81 22.47 -0.45
N LEU A 101 0.30 22.60 -1.19
CA LEU A 101 1.15 21.45 -1.55
C LEU A 101 1.69 20.74 -0.30
N GLY A 102 2.15 21.51 0.70
CA GLY A 102 2.56 20.99 1.99
C GLY A 102 1.46 20.22 2.71
N LYS A 103 0.23 20.77 2.76
CA LYS A 103 -0.95 20.08 3.32
C LYS A 103 -1.26 18.77 2.59
N ILE A 104 -1.18 18.77 1.27
CA ILE A 104 -1.42 17.58 0.45
C ILE A 104 -0.39 16.48 0.78
N ILE A 105 0.89 16.86 0.83
CA ILE A 105 1.97 15.92 1.16
C ILE A 105 1.78 15.38 2.58
N LEU A 106 1.51 16.26 3.55
CA LEU A 106 1.28 15.87 4.95
C LEU A 106 0.08 14.92 5.07
N ALA A 107 -1.04 15.23 4.41
CA ALA A 107 -2.22 14.34 4.43
C ALA A 107 -1.89 12.95 3.88
N GLN A 108 -1.08 12.85 2.82
CA GLN A 108 -0.65 11.57 2.26
C GLN A 108 0.32 10.81 3.16
N THR A 109 1.25 11.52 3.82
CA THR A 109 2.20 10.91 4.75
C THR A 109 1.54 10.47 6.06
N PHE A 110 0.50 11.17 6.51
CA PHE A 110 -0.21 10.84 7.75
C PHE A 110 -1.37 9.85 7.55
N ALA A 111 -1.89 9.66 6.33
CA ALA A 111 -2.95 8.68 6.08
C ALA A 111 -2.57 7.25 6.55
N PRO A 112 -1.34 6.73 6.33
CA PRO A 112 -0.89 5.47 6.93
C PRO A 112 -0.88 5.49 8.46
N SER A 113 -0.54 6.62 9.09
CA SER A 113 -0.51 6.74 10.55
C SER A 113 -1.90 6.69 11.19
N LEU A 114 -2.94 7.17 10.49
CA LEU A 114 -4.34 7.04 10.90
C LEU A 114 -4.82 5.59 10.90
N LEU A 115 -4.22 4.75 10.06
CA LEU A 115 -4.52 3.32 9.96
C LEU A 115 -3.73 2.48 10.97
N ARG A 116 -2.64 3.03 11.53
CA ARG A 116 -1.72 2.31 12.43
C ARG A 116 -2.40 1.70 13.66
N PRO A 117 -3.34 2.39 14.36
CA PRO A 117 -4.07 1.79 15.47
C PRO A 117 -4.89 0.57 15.04
N LEU A 118 -5.46 0.60 13.83
CA LEU A 118 -6.27 -0.51 13.31
C LEU A 118 -5.40 -1.71 12.91
N PHE A 119 -4.23 -1.47 12.30
CA PHE A 119 -3.25 -2.54 12.05
C PHE A 119 -2.74 -3.15 13.36
N LYS A 120 -2.42 -2.32 14.37
CA LYS A 120 -2.00 -2.80 15.68
C LYS A 120 -3.09 -3.64 16.37
N LEU A 121 -4.35 -3.21 16.31
CA LEU A 121 -5.49 -3.98 16.81
C LEU A 121 -5.65 -5.32 16.09
N LYS A 122 -5.44 -5.35 14.76
CA LYS A 122 -5.45 -6.60 13.97
C LYS A 122 -4.34 -7.54 14.46
N ASP A 123 -3.12 -7.04 14.57
CA ASP A 123 -1.95 -7.84 14.94
C ASP A 123 -2.03 -8.35 16.39
N GLU A 124 -2.60 -7.57 17.31
CA GLU A 124 -2.77 -7.95 18.72
C GLU A 124 -3.90 -8.95 18.96
N LEU A 125 -4.99 -8.89 18.17
CA LEU A 125 -6.21 -9.63 18.50
C LEU A 125 -6.50 -10.82 17.59
N ILE A 126 -5.77 -11.00 16.48
CA ILE A 126 -6.25 -11.89 15.42
C ILE A 126 -5.15 -12.66 14.70
N TYR A 127 -5.25 -13.98 14.74
CA TYR A 127 -4.44 -14.86 13.88
C TYR A 127 -4.76 -14.61 12.40
N PRO A 128 -3.76 -14.31 11.55
CA PRO A 128 -3.96 -13.97 10.12
C PRO A 128 -4.70 -15.03 9.31
N SER A 129 -4.65 -16.29 9.75
CA SER A 129 -5.30 -17.44 9.12
C SER A 129 -6.76 -17.66 9.55
N SER A 130 -7.21 -17.00 10.62
CA SER A 130 -8.58 -17.14 11.12
C SER A 130 -9.59 -16.43 10.21
N THR A 131 -10.84 -16.90 10.21
CA THR A 131 -11.95 -16.23 9.51
C THR A 131 -12.11 -14.78 9.96
N MET A 132 -11.91 -14.52 11.26
CA MET A 132 -11.93 -13.17 11.83
C MET A 132 -10.80 -12.29 11.30
N GLY A 133 -9.61 -12.87 11.07
CA GLY A 133 -8.45 -12.16 10.52
C GLY A 133 -8.71 -11.72 9.09
N LYS A 134 -9.25 -12.63 8.27
CA LYS A 134 -9.68 -12.32 6.90
C LYS A 134 -10.75 -11.24 6.88
N LEU A 135 -11.75 -11.31 7.76
CA LEU A 135 -12.81 -10.30 7.85
C LEU A 135 -12.25 -8.93 8.22
N MET A 136 -11.35 -8.87 9.21
CA MET A 136 -10.75 -7.61 9.65
C MET A 136 -9.80 -7.02 8.61
N ASP A 137 -9.12 -7.85 7.82
CA ASP A 137 -8.38 -7.40 6.64
C ASP A 137 -9.28 -6.73 5.61
N GLU A 138 -10.45 -7.31 5.32
CA GLU A 138 -11.42 -6.71 4.39
C GLU A 138 -12.03 -5.41 4.95
N ILE A 139 -12.32 -5.35 6.25
CA ILE A 139 -12.81 -4.11 6.91
C ILE A 139 -11.76 -3.01 6.83
N LEU A 140 -10.52 -3.32 7.21
CA LEU A 140 -9.41 -2.38 7.17
C LEU A 140 -9.17 -1.88 5.74
N TRP A 141 -9.26 -2.79 4.77
CA TRP A 141 -9.14 -2.46 3.36
C TRP A 141 -10.26 -1.52 2.87
N CYS A 142 -11.52 -1.77 3.24
CA CYS A 142 -12.63 -0.84 2.97
C CYS A 142 -12.37 0.54 3.59
N TYR A 143 -11.87 0.60 4.82
CA TYR A 143 -11.54 1.86 5.49
C TYR A 143 -10.37 2.59 4.79
N THR A 144 -9.33 1.87 4.35
CA THR A 144 -8.23 2.48 3.58
C THR A 144 -8.72 3.08 2.26
N SER A 145 -9.70 2.44 1.62
CA SER A 145 -10.33 2.92 0.38
C SER A 145 -11.12 4.21 0.62
N PHE A 146 -11.81 4.32 1.76
CA PHE A 146 -12.51 5.54 2.17
C PHE A 146 -11.55 6.72 2.43
N VAL A 147 -10.46 6.47 3.17
CA VAL A 147 -9.44 7.48 3.44
C VAL A 147 -8.78 7.94 2.15
N ALA A 148 -8.48 7.01 1.23
CA ALA A 148 -7.90 7.32 -0.07
C ALA A 148 -8.83 8.24 -0.89
N PHE A 149 -10.12 7.92 -0.99
CA PHE A 149 -11.10 8.74 -1.69
C PHE A 149 -11.22 10.15 -1.09
N SER A 150 -11.31 10.25 0.24
CA SER A 150 -11.39 11.54 0.93
C SER A 150 -10.15 12.39 0.66
N LEU A 151 -8.98 11.75 0.64
CA LEU A 151 -7.72 12.42 0.35
C LEU A 151 -7.61 12.86 -1.11
N GLU A 152 -8.11 12.07 -2.06
CA GLU A 152 -8.22 12.47 -3.46
C GLU A 152 -9.11 13.72 -3.62
N CYS A 153 -10.29 13.71 -3.01
CA CYS A 153 -11.17 14.89 -2.98
C CYS A 153 -10.44 16.10 -2.37
N TYR A 154 -9.67 15.89 -1.30
CA TYR A 154 -8.90 16.94 -0.64
C TYR A 154 -7.86 17.60 -1.54
N ILE A 155 -7.13 16.82 -2.35
CA ILE A 155 -6.12 17.36 -3.28
C ILE A 155 -6.75 18.36 -4.26
N GLN A 156 -8.00 18.12 -4.67
CA GLN A 156 -8.70 18.98 -5.62
C GLN A 156 -9.27 20.25 -5.00
N THR A 157 -9.51 20.27 -3.68
CA THR A 157 -10.09 21.41 -2.97
C THR A 157 -9.14 22.05 -1.96
N ALA A 158 -7.85 21.69 -1.95
CA ALA A 158 -6.91 22.08 -0.90
C ALA A 158 -6.82 23.62 -0.68
N ASN A 159 -7.05 24.42 -1.73
CA ASN A 159 -7.07 25.89 -1.65
C ASN A 159 -8.44 26.48 -1.27
N LYS A 160 -9.49 25.67 -1.27
CA LYS A 160 -10.88 26.11 -1.08
C LYS A 160 -11.47 25.71 0.27
N LEU A 161 -11.05 24.56 0.82
CA LEU A 161 -11.66 23.97 2.01
C LEU A 161 -10.59 23.43 2.96
N SER A 162 -10.88 23.50 4.26
CA SER A 162 -10.17 22.67 5.24
C SER A 162 -10.53 21.18 5.07
N PHE A 163 -9.68 20.26 5.54
CA PHE A 163 -9.94 18.82 5.43
C PHE A 163 -11.24 18.41 6.15
N LEU A 164 -11.55 19.03 7.30
CA LEU A 164 -12.79 18.80 8.03
C LEU A 164 -14.02 19.29 7.25
N GLU A 165 -13.92 20.45 6.61
CA GLU A 165 -15.00 20.94 5.74
C GLU A 165 -15.16 20.08 4.50
N LEU A 166 -14.07 19.54 3.95
CA LEU A 166 -14.18 18.58 2.86
C LEU A 166 -14.92 17.33 3.32
N ILE A 167 -14.57 16.75 4.47
CA ILE A 167 -15.28 15.59 4.99
C ILE A 167 -16.75 15.94 5.18
N LYS A 168 -17.08 17.03 5.88
CA LYS A 168 -18.48 17.40 6.13
C LYS A 168 -19.26 17.72 4.86
N LYS A 169 -18.70 18.58 4.01
CA LYS A 169 -19.43 19.18 2.90
C LYS A 169 -19.36 18.34 1.62
N VAL A 170 -18.22 17.72 1.33
CA VAL A 170 -17.99 16.92 0.11
C VAL A 170 -18.23 15.44 0.37
N VAL A 171 -17.57 14.84 1.38
CA VAL A 171 -17.62 13.39 1.62
C VAL A 171 -18.98 12.98 2.19
N LEU A 172 -19.41 13.64 3.28
CA LEU A 172 -20.68 13.42 3.95
C LEU A 172 -21.85 14.15 3.27
N CYS A 173 -21.58 14.87 2.16
CA CYS A 173 -22.58 15.58 1.37
C CYS A 173 -23.56 16.41 2.22
N GLN A 174 -23.03 17.25 3.11
CA GLN A 174 -23.86 18.19 3.86
C GLN A 174 -24.48 19.20 2.89
N ASP A 175 -25.81 19.17 2.79
CA ASP A 175 -26.58 20.11 1.99
C ASP A 175 -26.26 21.55 2.45
N GLY A 176 -25.79 22.39 1.53
CA GLY A 176 -25.40 23.77 1.83
C GLY A 176 -26.58 24.66 2.23
N VAL A 177 -27.81 24.26 1.90
CA VAL A 177 -29.04 25.02 2.21
C VAL A 177 -29.69 24.49 3.50
N THR A 178 -29.81 23.17 3.65
CA THR A 178 -30.53 22.58 4.80
C THR A 178 -29.61 22.10 5.93
N GLY A 179 -28.30 22.02 5.70
CA GLY A 179 -27.35 21.43 6.64
C GLY A 179 -27.52 19.92 6.83
N LYS A 180 -28.46 19.27 6.14
CA LYS A 180 -28.77 17.83 6.27
C LYS A 180 -27.81 17.00 5.43
N LEU A 181 -27.41 15.85 5.97
CA LEU A 181 -26.56 14.87 5.28
C LEU A 181 -27.38 14.11 4.23
N ASN A 182 -26.89 14.07 2.98
CA ASN A 182 -27.53 13.30 1.92
C ASN A 182 -26.81 11.95 1.71
N PHE A 183 -27.10 11.00 2.60
CA PHE A 183 -26.46 9.67 2.65
C PHE A 183 -26.59 8.84 1.37
N LYS A 184 -27.59 9.09 0.51
CA LYS A 184 -27.77 8.31 -0.73
C LYS A 184 -26.62 8.49 -1.72
N ASN A 185 -26.11 9.71 -1.87
CA ASN A 185 -24.97 9.98 -2.74
C ASN A 185 -23.67 9.46 -2.14
N GLU A 186 -23.52 9.56 -0.81
CA GLU A 186 -22.36 9.04 -0.07
C GLU A 186 -22.25 7.52 -0.21
N ALA A 187 -23.34 6.78 0.00
CA ALA A 187 -23.36 5.34 -0.16
C ALA A 187 -22.98 4.92 -1.58
N TYR A 188 -23.48 5.62 -2.62
CA TYR A 188 -23.12 5.32 -4.00
C TYR A 188 -21.65 5.63 -4.31
N ALA A 189 -21.13 6.76 -3.83
CA ALA A 189 -19.72 7.14 -3.97
C ALA A 189 -18.81 6.11 -3.30
N PHE A 190 -19.16 5.72 -2.07
CA PHE A 190 -18.47 4.75 -1.27
C PHE A 190 -18.47 3.38 -1.94
N ILE A 191 -19.64 2.86 -2.32
CA ILE A 191 -19.78 1.56 -2.99
C ILE A 191 -19.00 1.56 -4.31
N SER A 192 -19.07 2.64 -5.10
CA SER A 192 -18.33 2.73 -6.37
C SER A 192 -16.83 2.80 -6.16
N SER A 193 -16.36 3.55 -5.16
CA SER A 193 -14.94 3.64 -4.79
C SER A 193 -14.40 2.28 -4.33
N VAL A 194 -15.12 1.63 -3.40
CA VAL A 194 -14.81 0.28 -2.92
C VAL A 194 -14.79 -0.70 -4.10
N ALA A 195 -15.82 -0.71 -4.95
CA ALA A 195 -15.87 -1.59 -6.12
C ALA A 195 -14.66 -1.39 -7.06
N MET A 196 -14.30 -0.14 -7.36
CA MET A 196 -13.14 0.17 -8.19
C MET A 196 -11.82 -0.27 -7.56
N HIS A 197 -11.66 -0.10 -6.24
CA HIS A 197 -10.52 -0.63 -5.51
C HIS A 197 -10.49 -2.16 -5.56
N THR A 198 -11.64 -2.85 -5.42
CA THR A 198 -11.74 -4.31 -5.55
C THR A 198 -11.32 -4.75 -6.94
N THR A 199 -11.84 -4.10 -7.99
CA THR A 199 -11.46 -4.36 -9.38
C THR A 199 -9.96 -4.18 -9.58
N GLY A 200 -9.36 -3.10 -9.05
CA GLY A 200 -7.92 -2.89 -9.09
C GLY A 200 -7.12 -4.01 -8.40
N ARG A 201 -7.61 -4.55 -7.28
CA ARG A 201 -7.01 -5.69 -6.58
C ARG A 201 -7.13 -6.99 -7.39
N LEU A 202 -8.28 -7.25 -7.99
CA LEU A 202 -8.49 -8.41 -8.87
C LEU A 202 -7.57 -8.35 -10.10
N ILE A 203 -7.46 -7.18 -10.74
CA ILE A 203 -6.54 -6.96 -11.87
C ILE A 203 -5.10 -7.24 -11.45
N LYS A 204 -4.64 -6.73 -10.28
CA LYS A 204 -3.31 -7.05 -9.74
C LYS A 204 -3.09 -8.55 -9.59
N GLY A 205 -4.08 -9.27 -9.04
CA GLY A 205 -4.01 -10.72 -8.89
C GLY A 205 -3.90 -11.45 -10.22
N ILE A 206 -4.69 -11.05 -11.22
CA ILE A 206 -4.65 -11.61 -12.58
C ILE A 206 -3.31 -11.33 -13.25
N VAL A 207 -2.80 -10.10 -13.17
CA VAL A 207 -1.49 -9.72 -13.73
C VAL A 207 -0.36 -10.54 -13.10
N ASN A 208 -0.38 -10.74 -11.78
CA ASN A 208 0.62 -11.59 -11.12
C ASN A 208 0.58 -13.03 -11.64
N LYS A 209 -0.62 -13.60 -11.82
CA LYS A 209 -0.76 -14.95 -12.40
C LYS A 209 -0.24 -15.00 -13.84
N LEU A 210 -0.63 -14.05 -14.68
CA LEU A 210 -0.18 -13.97 -16.08
C LEU A 210 1.34 -13.78 -16.17
N HIS A 211 1.91 -12.97 -15.28
CA HIS A 211 3.35 -12.76 -15.21
C HIS A 211 4.10 -14.05 -14.87
N ASN A 212 3.61 -14.84 -13.91
CA ASN A 212 4.21 -16.13 -13.56
C ASN A 212 4.13 -17.12 -14.73
N ILE A 213 2.98 -17.21 -15.41
CA ILE A 213 2.83 -18.05 -16.62
C ILE A 213 3.84 -17.63 -17.70
N LEU A 214 4.07 -16.33 -17.87
CA LEU A 214 5.02 -15.82 -18.84
C LEU A 214 6.47 -16.13 -18.46
N ILE A 215 6.82 -16.09 -17.16
CA ILE A 215 8.13 -16.55 -16.67
C ILE A 215 8.33 -18.02 -17.00
N GLU A 216 7.37 -18.89 -16.62
CA GLU A 216 7.43 -20.34 -16.88
C GLU A 216 7.57 -20.65 -18.38
N TYR A 217 6.85 -19.90 -19.23
CA TYR A 217 6.94 -20.04 -20.68
C TYR A 217 8.33 -19.68 -21.22
N VAL A 218 8.90 -18.54 -20.80
CA VAL A 218 10.21 -18.09 -21.29
C VAL A 218 11.33 -18.99 -20.75
N GLU A 219 11.21 -19.47 -19.52
CA GLU A 219 12.13 -20.45 -18.94
C GLU A 219 12.10 -21.79 -19.67
N SER A 220 10.92 -22.33 -19.96
CA SER A 220 10.82 -23.59 -20.72
C SER A 220 11.46 -23.46 -22.10
N LYS A 221 11.25 -22.33 -22.80
CA LYS A 221 11.91 -22.06 -24.09
C LYS A 221 13.42 -21.85 -23.98
N SER A 222 13.90 -21.25 -22.88
CA SER A 222 15.33 -21.12 -22.60
C SER A 222 15.99 -22.46 -22.28
N LEU A 223 15.28 -23.39 -21.65
CA LEU A 223 15.75 -24.75 -21.38
C LEU A 223 15.77 -25.61 -22.65
N GLU A 224 14.76 -25.47 -23.51
CA GLU A 224 14.73 -26.13 -24.83
C GLU A 224 15.86 -25.65 -25.75
N ASN A 225 16.24 -24.36 -25.66
CA ASN A 225 17.24 -23.74 -26.54
C ASN A 225 18.34 -23.00 -25.75
N PRO A 226 19.23 -23.70 -25.03
CA PRO A 226 20.18 -23.09 -24.10
C PRO A 226 21.22 -22.19 -24.80
N LYS A 227 21.45 -22.38 -26.10
CA LYS A 227 22.38 -21.56 -26.91
C LYS A 227 21.74 -20.28 -27.45
N SER A 228 20.42 -20.10 -27.32
CA SER A 228 19.73 -18.92 -27.82
C SER A 228 19.93 -17.73 -26.88
N THR A 229 20.65 -16.71 -27.37
CA THR A 229 20.80 -15.43 -26.67
C THR A 229 19.46 -14.73 -26.47
N PHE A 230 18.52 -14.90 -27.41
CA PHE A 230 17.17 -14.34 -27.32
C PHE A 230 16.41 -14.85 -26.10
N TRP A 231 16.35 -16.18 -25.90
CA TRP A 231 15.63 -16.76 -24.76
C TRP A 231 16.29 -16.42 -23.44
N ARG A 232 17.63 -16.49 -23.37
CA ARG A 232 18.38 -16.09 -22.16
C ARG A 232 18.13 -14.63 -21.76
N ASN A 233 18.19 -13.71 -22.72
CA ASN A 233 17.93 -12.30 -22.46
C ASN A 233 16.46 -12.06 -22.11
N SER A 234 15.53 -12.78 -22.74
CA SER A 234 14.10 -12.70 -22.43
C SER A 234 13.82 -13.15 -20.99
N THR A 235 14.45 -14.23 -20.52
CA THR A 235 14.33 -14.71 -19.13
C THR A 235 14.78 -13.63 -18.14
N LEU A 236 15.91 -12.97 -18.41
CA LEU A 236 16.42 -11.90 -17.56
C LEU A 236 15.48 -10.69 -17.54
N ILE A 237 14.98 -10.28 -18.71
CA ILE A 237 14.06 -9.14 -18.83
C ILE A 237 12.75 -9.45 -18.11
N ILE A 238 12.15 -10.62 -18.35
CA ILE A 238 10.84 -10.93 -17.79
C ILE A 238 10.88 -11.11 -16.27
N LYS A 239 11.96 -11.68 -15.72
CA LYS A 239 12.17 -11.77 -14.27
C LYS A 239 12.49 -10.43 -13.61
N SER A 240 12.83 -9.40 -14.38
CA SER A 240 13.15 -8.09 -13.82
C SER A 240 11.91 -7.45 -13.19
N ILE A 241 12.13 -6.73 -12.08
CA ILE A 241 11.08 -5.93 -11.42
C ILE A 241 10.45 -4.95 -12.42
N TYR A 242 11.24 -4.39 -13.34
CA TYR A 242 10.79 -3.44 -14.34
C TYR A 242 9.70 -4.00 -15.27
N ALA A 243 9.84 -5.24 -15.74
CA ALA A 243 8.85 -5.86 -16.63
C ALA A 243 7.54 -6.17 -15.89
N LYS A 244 7.64 -6.71 -14.67
CA LYS A 244 6.48 -6.93 -13.78
C LYS A 244 5.74 -5.62 -13.51
N THR A 245 6.48 -4.58 -13.12
CA THR A 245 5.91 -3.25 -12.88
C THR A 245 5.27 -2.69 -14.14
N PHE A 246 5.88 -2.85 -15.31
CA PHE A 246 5.36 -2.33 -16.57
C PHE A 246 4.00 -2.95 -16.92
N LEU A 247 3.89 -4.28 -16.87
CA LEU A 247 2.64 -5.01 -17.12
C LEU A 247 1.56 -4.61 -16.10
N ARG A 248 1.95 -4.50 -14.84
CA ARG A 248 1.08 -4.05 -13.75
C ARG A 248 0.56 -2.63 -13.99
N THR A 249 1.43 -1.69 -14.37
CA THR A 249 1.03 -0.32 -14.70
C THR A 249 0.07 -0.31 -15.88
N LEU A 250 0.40 -1.04 -16.95
CA LEU A 250 -0.42 -1.09 -18.16
C LEU A 250 -1.86 -1.56 -17.87
N ALA A 251 -2.02 -2.56 -17.00
CA ALA A 251 -3.34 -3.08 -16.65
C ALA A 251 -4.12 -2.16 -15.68
N ILE A 252 -3.44 -1.45 -14.78
CA ILE A 252 -4.08 -0.74 -13.67
C ILE A 252 -4.35 0.73 -13.97
N VAL A 253 -3.51 1.40 -14.76
CA VAL A 253 -3.63 2.86 -15.01
C VAL A 253 -4.99 3.28 -15.60
N PRO A 254 -5.65 2.50 -16.49
CA PRO A 254 -7.01 2.81 -16.91
C PRO A 254 -8.01 2.85 -15.74
N CYS A 255 -7.90 1.91 -14.80
CA CYS A 255 -8.74 1.85 -13.60
C CYS A 255 -8.45 3.05 -12.67
N GLU A 256 -7.19 3.40 -12.46
CA GLU A 256 -6.79 4.60 -11.70
C GLU A 256 -7.34 5.89 -12.33
N THR A 257 -7.31 5.99 -13.67
CA THR A 257 -7.80 7.16 -14.39
C THR A 257 -9.30 7.36 -14.15
N VAL A 258 -10.08 6.28 -14.23
CA VAL A 258 -11.53 6.31 -13.98
C VAL A 258 -11.82 6.66 -12.51
N LEU A 259 -11.06 6.10 -11.57
CA LEU A 259 -11.22 6.40 -10.14
C LEU A 259 -10.92 7.87 -9.82
N CYS A 260 -9.83 8.42 -10.35
CA CYS A 260 -9.50 9.84 -10.18
C CYS A 260 -10.56 10.75 -10.80
N GLN A 261 -11.14 10.35 -11.94
CA GLN A 261 -12.23 11.09 -12.58
C GLN A 261 -13.52 11.00 -11.77
N LEU A 262 -13.78 9.88 -11.10
CA LEU A 262 -14.91 9.75 -10.19
C LEU A 262 -14.82 10.75 -9.03
N SER A 263 -13.68 10.80 -8.31
CA SER A 263 -13.48 11.79 -7.23
C SER A 263 -13.56 13.23 -7.75
N PHE A 264 -13.05 13.49 -8.96
CA PHE A 264 -13.21 14.78 -9.64
C PHE A 264 -14.67 15.18 -9.84
N LEU A 265 -15.48 14.31 -10.43
CA LEU A 265 -16.88 14.61 -10.71
C LEU A 265 -17.67 14.85 -9.42
N PHE A 266 -17.34 14.16 -8.32
CA PHE A 266 -17.92 14.41 -6.99
C PHE A 266 -17.59 15.81 -6.47
N VAL A 267 -16.31 16.20 -6.53
CA VAL A 267 -15.88 17.55 -6.11
C VAL A 267 -16.51 18.63 -6.99
N GLN A 268 -16.56 18.44 -8.31
CA GLN A 268 -17.17 19.41 -9.22
C GLN A 268 -18.67 19.58 -8.96
N ARG A 269 -19.39 18.49 -8.71
CA ARG A 269 -20.80 18.52 -8.32
C ARG A 269 -20.99 19.29 -7.02
N TYR A 270 -20.13 19.08 -6.04
CA TYR A 270 -20.16 19.82 -4.78
C TYR A 270 -19.92 21.33 -4.98
N LEU A 271 -18.98 21.70 -5.85
CA LEU A 271 -18.66 23.09 -6.16
C LEU A 271 -19.75 23.80 -7.00
N GLY A 272 -20.89 23.16 -7.26
CA GLY A 272 -22.00 23.72 -8.02
C GLY A 272 -21.78 23.73 -9.54
N ASN A 273 -20.73 23.08 -10.02
CA ASN A 273 -20.49 22.98 -11.47
C ASN A 273 -21.43 21.93 -12.09
N SER A 274 -21.90 22.21 -13.30
CA SER A 274 -22.79 21.31 -14.04
C SER A 274 -22.04 20.02 -14.40
N VAL A 275 -22.33 18.94 -13.67
CA VAL A 275 -21.84 17.59 -13.96
C VAL A 275 -23.02 16.75 -14.41
N ASN A 276 -22.87 16.01 -15.52
CA ASN A 276 -23.90 15.08 -15.98
C ASN A 276 -24.12 13.98 -14.92
N LEU A 277 -25.32 13.89 -14.34
CA LEU A 277 -25.67 12.87 -13.34
C LEU A 277 -25.41 11.43 -13.81
N LEU A 278 -25.48 11.19 -15.13
CA LEU A 278 -25.19 9.90 -15.75
C LEU A 278 -23.70 9.50 -15.66
N SER A 279 -22.79 10.43 -15.35
CA SER A 279 -21.35 10.18 -15.28
C SER A 279 -20.86 9.76 -13.90
N THR A 280 -21.72 9.25 -13.01
CA THR A 280 -21.28 8.74 -11.70
C THR A 280 -20.93 7.25 -11.70
N ASN A 281 -21.38 6.49 -12.70
CA ASN A 281 -21.00 5.09 -12.86
C ASN A 281 -19.58 4.99 -13.47
N PRO A 282 -18.65 4.21 -12.88
CA PRO A 282 -17.31 4.02 -13.44
C PRO A 282 -17.29 3.61 -14.92
N ILE A 283 -18.26 2.79 -15.38
CA ILE A 283 -18.36 2.37 -16.78
C ILE A 283 -18.74 3.54 -17.68
N SER A 284 -19.68 4.39 -17.25
CA SER A 284 -20.07 5.58 -18.03
C SER A 284 -18.95 6.61 -18.06
N ILE A 285 -18.20 6.77 -16.97
CA ILE A 285 -16.98 7.60 -16.94
C ILE A 285 -15.96 7.07 -17.96
N ALA A 286 -15.65 5.77 -17.93
CA ALA A 286 -14.67 5.17 -18.83
C ALA A 286 -15.07 5.36 -20.31
N THR A 287 -16.32 5.07 -20.65
CA THR A 287 -16.83 5.25 -22.02
C THR A 287 -16.84 6.72 -22.45
N ASN A 288 -17.21 7.65 -21.56
CA ASN A 288 -17.18 9.08 -21.85
C ASN A 288 -15.74 9.59 -22.05
N LEU A 289 -14.78 9.13 -21.25
CA LEU A 289 -13.37 9.50 -21.43
C LEU A 289 -12.83 9.04 -22.78
N VAL A 290 -13.11 7.80 -23.16
CA VAL A 290 -12.69 7.25 -24.46
C VAL A 290 -13.37 7.99 -25.62
N LYS A 291 -14.68 8.26 -25.52
CA LYS A 291 -15.42 8.99 -26.57
C LYS A 291 -14.95 10.42 -26.74
N THR A 292 -14.65 11.11 -25.64
CA THR A 292 -14.33 12.55 -25.67
C THR A 292 -12.85 12.84 -25.85
N GLN A 293 -11.94 12.00 -25.36
CA GLN A 293 -10.49 12.27 -25.33
C GLN A 293 -9.64 11.13 -25.93
N GLY A 294 -10.28 10.05 -26.39
CA GLY A 294 -9.62 8.87 -26.94
C GLY A 294 -8.97 7.98 -25.87
N TYR A 295 -8.49 6.81 -26.29
CA TYR A 295 -7.83 5.84 -25.40
C TYR A 295 -6.58 6.40 -24.72
N ARG A 296 -5.90 7.36 -25.33
CA ARG A 296 -4.69 7.99 -24.78
C ARG A 296 -4.92 8.62 -23.41
N LYS A 297 -6.14 9.12 -23.13
CA LYS A 297 -6.46 9.69 -21.81
C LYS A 297 -6.31 8.66 -20.68
N LEU A 298 -6.65 7.40 -20.93
CA LEU A 298 -6.56 6.31 -19.95
C LEU A 298 -5.12 5.93 -19.58
N TYR A 299 -4.12 6.42 -20.31
CA TYR A 299 -2.70 6.12 -20.09
C TYR A 299 -1.86 7.37 -19.90
N LYS A 300 -2.48 8.55 -19.77
CA LYS A 300 -1.77 9.83 -19.74
C LYS A 300 -0.85 9.96 -18.52
N SER A 301 -1.20 9.33 -17.40
CA SER A 301 -0.40 9.30 -16.19
C SER A 301 0.62 8.15 -16.12
N PHE A 302 0.74 7.33 -17.17
CA PHE A 302 1.52 6.10 -17.16
C PHE A 302 2.95 6.26 -16.60
N PRO A 303 3.76 7.26 -17.00
CA PRO A 303 5.11 7.41 -16.46
C PRO A 303 5.14 7.63 -14.94
N PHE A 304 4.16 8.36 -14.40
CA PHE A 304 4.06 8.68 -12.98
C PHE A 304 3.52 7.50 -12.17
N SER A 305 2.49 6.81 -12.69
CA SER A 305 2.00 5.57 -12.06
C SER A 305 3.05 4.46 -12.12
N TYR A 306 3.83 4.36 -13.19
CA TYR A 306 4.96 3.43 -13.29
C TYR A 306 6.03 3.71 -12.23
N ALA A 307 6.48 4.96 -12.09
CA ALA A 307 7.44 5.33 -11.05
C ALA A 307 6.91 5.02 -9.63
N THR A 308 5.62 5.28 -9.40
CA THR A 308 4.96 4.97 -8.13
C THR A 308 4.96 3.46 -7.84
N PHE A 309 4.56 2.64 -8.82
CA PHE A 309 4.54 1.18 -8.64
C PHE A 309 5.93 0.56 -8.57
N LEU A 310 6.90 1.11 -9.30
CA LEU A 310 8.29 0.66 -9.23
C LEU A 310 8.86 0.89 -7.83
N THR A 311 8.63 2.09 -7.28
CA THR A 311 9.03 2.42 -5.90
C THR A 311 8.38 1.45 -4.90
N ASN A 312 7.08 1.15 -5.07
CA ASN A 312 6.39 0.19 -4.20
C ASN A 312 6.93 -1.24 -4.32
N GLU A 313 7.23 -1.73 -5.53
CA GLU A 313 7.81 -3.07 -5.71
C GLU A 313 9.23 -3.15 -5.11
N LEU A 314 10.04 -2.09 -5.24
CA LEU A 314 11.36 -2.00 -4.62
C LEU A 314 11.29 -2.03 -3.09
N ILE A 315 10.29 -1.37 -2.50
CA ILE A 315 10.02 -1.47 -1.06
C ILE A 315 9.70 -2.91 -0.67
N THR A 316 8.73 -3.54 -1.36
CA THR A 316 8.30 -4.90 -1.05
C THR A 316 9.43 -5.91 -1.20
N SER A 317 10.29 -5.76 -2.22
CA SER A 317 11.47 -6.60 -2.34
C SER A 317 12.44 -6.37 -1.19
N THR A 318 12.69 -5.12 -0.79
CA THR A 318 13.66 -4.83 0.29
C THR A 318 13.19 -5.37 1.65
N VAL A 319 11.89 -5.28 1.95
CA VAL A 319 11.32 -5.77 3.21
C VAL A 319 11.29 -7.29 3.27
N ASN A 320 11.09 -8.00 2.16
CA ASN A 320 11.07 -9.46 2.15
C ASN A 320 12.46 -10.11 2.19
N TYR A 321 13.54 -9.35 2.01
CA TYR A 321 14.93 -9.82 2.05
C TYR A 321 15.71 -9.32 3.28
N ALA A 322 15.05 -8.68 4.25
CA ALA A 322 15.62 -8.19 5.51
C ALA A 322 15.07 -8.97 6.70
#